data_AF-A0A4E0QRI8-F1
#
_entry.id   AF-A0A4E0QRI8-F1
#
_cell.length_a   1.000
_cell.length_b   1.000
_cell.length_c   1.000
_cell.angle_alpha   90.00
_cell.angle_beta   90.00
_cell.angle_gamma   90.00
#
_symmetry.space_group_name_H-M   'P 1'
#
loop_
_entity.id
_entity.type
_entity.pdbx_description
1 polymer ?
#
loop_
_entity_poly.entity_id
_entity_poly.type
_entity_poly.pdbx_seq_one_letter_code
_entity_poly.pdbx_strand_id
1 'polypeptide(L)'
;MSTKKIKLMADYQCYPLWDIEKVGNIDPNKLPISAVLKKHLNLWAECYDEILVIEEPILSGFKNKMEALAFEAQGQFLWRQLQQELGDTYEVFYFSHLTSQLLEKNEIEDLIVYPKAQRMNVYVEEVASVGSMPLS
;
A
#
# COMPACT_ATOMS: atom_id res chain seq x y z
N MET A 1 23.00 13.31 -12.38
CA MET A 1 22.09 12.34 -13.02
C MET A 1 20.74 12.46 -12.35
N SER A 2 19.64 12.39 -13.08
CA SER A 2 18.31 12.35 -12.47
C SER A 2 18.05 10.95 -11.89
N THR A 3 17.65 10.91 -10.63
CA THR A 3 17.24 9.68 -9.94
C THR A 3 15.88 9.24 -10.48
N LYS A 4 15.72 7.95 -10.83
CA LYS A 4 14.45 7.43 -11.34
C LYS A 4 13.44 7.26 -10.20
N LYS A 5 12.21 7.71 -10.39
CA LYS A 5 11.13 7.63 -9.40
C LYS A 5 10.24 6.43 -9.67
N ILE A 6 10.13 5.52 -8.69
CA ILE A 6 9.25 4.34 -8.78
C ILE A 6 8.42 4.21 -7.52
N LYS A 7 7.21 3.64 -7.61
CA LYS A 7 6.40 3.27 -6.43
C LYS A 7 6.20 1.77 -6.34
N LEU A 8 6.20 1.26 -5.11
CA LEU A 8 5.67 -0.06 -4.76
C LEU A 8 4.17 0.08 -4.47
N MET A 9 3.34 -0.54 -5.28
CA MET A 9 1.87 -0.52 -5.19
C MET A 9 1.32 -1.80 -5.81
N ALA A 10 0.60 -2.60 -5.04
CA ALA A 10 -0.17 -3.70 -5.61
C ALA A 10 -1.40 -3.16 -6.35
N ASP A 11 -1.70 -3.77 -7.48
CA ASP A 11 -2.94 -3.62 -8.23
C ASP A 11 -3.23 -4.97 -8.88
N TYR A 12 -4.49 -5.22 -9.23
CA TYR A 12 -4.91 -6.53 -9.68
C TYR A 12 -4.20 -6.94 -10.98
N GLN A 13 -3.66 -8.17 -10.98
CA GLN A 13 -3.04 -8.83 -12.12
C GLN A 13 -1.87 -8.01 -12.70
N CYS A 14 -1.19 -7.23 -11.85
CA CYS A 14 -0.11 -6.34 -12.22
C CYS A 14 1.17 -6.65 -11.43
N TYR A 15 2.34 -6.40 -12.03
CA TYR A 15 3.57 -6.26 -11.26
C TYR A 15 3.44 -5.13 -10.24
N PRO A 16 4.03 -5.29 -9.04
CA PRO A 16 3.80 -4.36 -7.93
C PRO A 16 4.66 -3.09 -8.00
N LEU A 17 5.49 -2.93 -9.03
CA LEU A 17 6.35 -1.77 -9.19
C LEU A 17 5.83 -0.89 -10.32
N TRP A 18 5.86 0.41 -10.15
CA TRP A 18 5.34 1.35 -11.14
C TRP A 18 6.31 2.48 -11.35
N ASP A 19 6.47 2.90 -12.61
CA ASP A 19 7.12 4.15 -12.92
C ASP A 19 6.19 5.30 -12.53
N ILE A 20 6.71 6.33 -11.85
CA ILE A 20 5.90 7.48 -11.44
C ILE A 20 5.76 8.50 -12.58
N GLU A 21 6.76 8.57 -13.46
CA GLU A 21 6.79 9.54 -14.56
C GLU A 21 6.17 8.95 -15.84
N LYS A 22 6.19 7.62 -15.98
CA LYS A 22 5.67 6.91 -17.15
C LYS A 22 4.52 6.00 -16.77
N VAL A 23 3.57 5.88 -17.68
CA VAL A 23 2.46 4.93 -17.50
C VAL A 23 2.98 3.50 -17.66
N GLY A 24 2.79 2.68 -16.64
CA GLY A 24 3.03 1.24 -16.69
C GLY A 24 3.67 0.68 -15.42
N ASN A 25 3.43 -0.61 -15.21
CA ASN A 25 4.12 -1.38 -14.20
C ASN A 25 5.47 -1.92 -14.72
N ILE A 26 6.40 -2.10 -13.80
CA ILE A 26 7.78 -2.51 -14.02
C ILE A 26 7.90 -3.96 -13.56
N ASP A 27 8.28 -4.84 -14.48
CA ASP A 27 8.67 -6.22 -14.15
C ASP A 27 9.89 -6.20 -13.21
N PRO A 28 9.79 -6.77 -11.98
CA PRO A 28 10.91 -6.83 -11.04
C PRO A 28 12.17 -7.47 -11.64
N ASN A 29 12.05 -8.35 -12.64
CA ASN A 29 13.19 -8.98 -13.30
C ASN A 29 14.08 -8.00 -14.06
N LYS A 30 13.53 -6.84 -14.47
CA LYS A 30 14.27 -5.78 -15.17
C LYS A 30 15.09 -4.90 -14.23
N LEU A 31 14.93 -5.05 -12.92
CA LEU A 31 15.67 -4.28 -11.93
C LEU A 31 16.89 -5.05 -11.39
N PRO A 32 17.96 -4.32 -11.02
CA PRO A 32 19.19 -4.89 -10.46
C PRO A 32 19.02 -5.24 -8.98
N ILE A 33 17.98 -6.00 -8.65
CA ILE A 33 17.67 -6.48 -7.30
C ILE A 33 17.84 -8.00 -7.21
N SER A 34 17.92 -8.51 -5.99
CA SER A 34 18.13 -9.92 -5.65
C SER A 34 16.97 -10.79 -6.12
N ALA A 35 17.27 -12.05 -6.45
CA ALA A 35 16.23 -13.02 -6.82
C ALA A 35 15.21 -13.25 -5.69
N VAL A 36 15.66 -13.16 -4.43
CA VAL A 36 14.80 -13.27 -3.25
C VAL A 36 13.80 -12.12 -3.20
N LEU A 37 14.24 -10.88 -3.38
CA LEU A 37 13.36 -9.71 -3.38
C LEU A 37 12.36 -9.76 -4.55
N LYS A 38 12.80 -10.15 -5.75
CA LYS A 38 11.92 -10.36 -6.91
C LYS A 38 10.79 -11.35 -6.58
N LYS A 39 11.14 -12.50 -5.99
CA LYS A 39 10.17 -13.52 -5.59
C LYS A 39 9.17 -12.97 -4.57
N HIS A 40 9.63 -12.27 -3.54
CA HIS A 40 8.74 -11.75 -2.52
C HIS A 40 7.83 -10.63 -3.02
N LEU A 41 8.29 -9.81 -3.97
CA LEU A 41 7.46 -8.80 -4.63
C LEU A 41 6.32 -9.46 -5.40
N ASN A 42 6.62 -10.49 -6.20
CA ASN A 42 5.59 -11.21 -6.96
C ASN A 42 4.58 -11.91 -6.03
N LEU A 43 5.06 -12.62 -5.00
CA LEU A 43 4.18 -13.25 -4.01
C LEU A 43 3.28 -12.22 -3.30
N TRP A 44 3.81 -11.04 -2.97
CA TRP A 44 3.02 -9.99 -2.36
C TRP A 44 1.94 -9.44 -3.31
N ALA A 45 2.24 -9.29 -4.60
CA ALA A 45 1.24 -8.93 -5.60
C ALA A 45 0.17 -10.03 -5.77
N GLU A 46 0.59 -11.30 -5.83
CA GLU A 46 -0.31 -12.46 -5.91
C GLU A 46 -1.27 -12.52 -4.71
N CYS A 47 -0.80 -12.23 -3.49
CA CYS A 47 -1.67 -12.13 -2.31
C CYS A 47 -2.75 -11.04 -2.45
N TYR A 48 -2.45 -9.95 -3.18
CA TYR A 48 -3.46 -8.92 -3.47
C TYR A 48 -4.45 -9.45 -4.50
N ASP A 49 -4.00 -10.14 -5.54
CA ASP A 49 -4.87 -10.77 -6.54
C ASP A 49 -5.86 -11.77 -5.94
N GLU A 50 -5.47 -12.47 -4.88
CA GLU A 50 -6.35 -13.42 -4.18
C GLU A 50 -7.57 -12.77 -3.50
N ILE A 51 -7.54 -11.46 -3.25
CA ILE A 51 -8.70 -10.75 -2.66
C ILE A 51 -9.72 -10.29 -3.72
N LEU A 52 -9.39 -10.43 -5.01
CA LEU A 52 -10.27 -10.09 -6.12
C LEU A 52 -11.41 -11.10 -6.24
N VAL A 53 -12.64 -10.60 -6.17
CA VAL A 53 -13.84 -11.38 -6.50
C VAL A 53 -14.24 -11.02 -7.93
N ILE A 54 -13.85 -11.85 -8.91
CA ILE A 54 -14.02 -11.57 -10.34
C ILE A 54 -15.49 -11.31 -10.70
N GLU A 55 -16.38 -12.09 -10.09
CA GLU A 55 -17.81 -12.11 -10.34
C GLU A 55 -18.50 -10.86 -9.78
N GLU A 56 -17.98 -10.34 -8.67
CA GLU A 56 -18.49 -9.13 -7.99
C GLU A 56 -17.33 -8.28 -7.46
N PRO A 57 -16.65 -7.49 -8.33
CA PRO A 57 -15.43 -6.77 -7.95
C PRO A 57 -15.60 -5.80 -6.79
N ILE A 58 -16.81 -5.29 -6.54
CA ILE A 58 -17.12 -4.42 -5.41
C ILE A 58 -17.00 -5.12 -4.05
N LEU A 59 -17.08 -6.46 -4.03
CA LEU A 59 -16.88 -7.27 -2.83
C LEU A 59 -15.40 -7.62 -2.59
N SER A 60 -14.51 -7.20 -3.50
CA SER A 60 -13.07 -7.47 -3.35
C SER A 60 -12.50 -6.72 -2.15
N GLY A 61 -11.59 -7.37 -1.45
CA GLY A 61 -10.93 -6.79 -0.28
C GLY A 61 -10.51 -7.84 0.73
N PHE A 62 -9.66 -7.43 1.67
CA PHE A 62 -9.21 -8.30 2.74
C PHE A 62 -10.39 -8.75 3.61
N LYS A 63 -10.36 -10.01 4.06
CA LYS A 63 -11.47 -10.59 4.85
C LYS A 63 -11.68 -9.88 6.18
N ASN A 64 -10.60 -9.31 6.72
CA ASN A 64 -10.62 -8.62 7.99
C ASN A 64 -9.45 -7.62 8.08
N LYS A 65 -9.50 -6.77 9.12
CA LYS A 65 -8.49 -5.76 9.39
C LYS A 65 -7.10 -6.34 9.65
N MET A 66 -6.99 -7.54 10.22
CA MET A 66 -5.69 -8.14 10.51
C MET A 66 -4.96 -8.55 9.22
N GLU A 67 -5.68 -9.10 8.24
CA GLU A 67 -5.12 -9.42 6.93
C GLU A 67 -4.65 -8.17 6.20
N ALA A 68 -5.45 -7.09 6.22
CA ALA A 68 -5.08 -5.81 5.63
C ALA A 68 -3.81 -5.20 6.29
N LEU A 69 -3.71 -5.28 7.62
CA LEU A 69 -2.53 -4.82 8.36
C LEU A 69 -1.29 -5.68 8.08
N ALA A 70 -1.45 -7.00 7.96
CA ALA A 70 -0.34 -7.91 7.63
C ALA A 70 0.19 -7.65 6.21
N PHE A 71 -0.73 -7.45 5.26
CA PHE A 71 -0.38 -7.09 3.89
C PHE A 71 0.40 -5.77 3.81
N GLU A 72 -0.08 -4.74 4.52
CA GLU A 72 0.59 -3.44 4.61
C GLU A 72 1.98 -3.56 5.24
N ALA A 73 2.13 -4.31 6.33
CA ALA A 73 3.41 -4.52 7.00
C ALA A 73 4.42 -5.24 6.08
N GLN A 74 3.96 -6.21 5.30
CA GLN A 74 4.78 -6.88 4.29
C GLN A 74 5.19 -5.92 3.17
N GLY A 75 4.26 -5.10 2.67
CA GLY A 75 4.54 -4.07 1.66
C GLY A 75 5.63 -3.09 2.12
N GLN A 76 5.51 -2.57 3.34
CA GLN A 76 6.51 -1.69 3.93
C GLN A 76 7.86 -2.38 4.15
N PHE A 77 7.88 -3.68 4.50
CA PHE A 77 9.11 -4.44 4.59
C PHE A 77 9.82 -4.55 3.22
N LEU A 78 9.07 -4.90 2.17
CA LEU A 78 9.60 -4.98 0.81
C LEU A 78 10.08 -3.62 0.29
N TRP A 79 9.36 -2.55 0.62
CA TRP A 79 9.76 -1.20 0.30
C TRP A 79 11.12 -0.84 0.89
N ARG A 80 11.39 -1.20 2.15
CA ARG A 80 12.73 -1.01 2.77
C ARG A 80 13.81 -1.79 2.05
N GLN A 81 13.53 -3.04 1.67
CA GLN A 81 14.49 -3.86 0.91
C GLN A 81 14.79 -3.27 -0.46
N LEU A 82 13.77 -2.77 -1.17
CA LEU A 82 13.95 -2.08 -2.46
C LEU A 82 14.86 -0.86 -2.32
N GLN A 83 14.63 -0.01 -1.31
CA GLN A 83 15.46 1.16 -1.06
C GLN A 83 16.92 0.79 -0.76
N GLN A 84 17.15 -0.29 -0.01
CA GLN A 84 18.49 -0.78 0.31
C GLN A 84 19.22 -1.31 -0.94
N GLU A 85 18.55 -2.13 -1.76
CA GLU A 85 19.19 -2.77 -2.91
C GLU A 85 19.35 -1.84 -4.12
N LEU A 86 18.41 -0.92 -4.35
CA LEU A 86 18.48 0.03 -5.47
C LEU A 86 19.34 1.27 -5.18
N GLY A 87 19.58 1.57 -3.90
CA GLY A 87 20.36 2.71 -3.44
C GLY A 87 19.86 4.03 -4.03
N ASP A 88 20.76 5.01 -4.17
CA ASP A 88 20.42 6.36 -4.62
C ASP A 88 20.14 6.47 -6.15
N THR A 89 20.22 5.34 -6.87
CA THR A 89 19.86 5.27 -8.30
C THR A 89 18.35 5.42 -8.51
N TYR A 90 17.57 5.02 -7.50
CA TYR A 90 16.11 5.08 -7.51
C TYR A 90 15.58 5.80 -6.27
N GLU A 91 14.56 6.62 -6.48
CA GLU A 91 13.72 7.15 -5.42
C GLU A 91 12.49 6.25 -5.36
N VAL A 92 12.39 5.45 -4.29
CA VAL A 92 11.37 4.43 -4.15
C VAL A 92 10.31 4.92 -3.18
N PHE A 93 9.07 5.00 -3.65
CA PHE A 93 7.89 5.37 -2.88
C PHE A 93 7.05 4.12 -2.55
N TYR A 94 6.17 4.22 -1.56
CA TYR A 94 5.24 3.14 -1.22
C TYR A 94 3.81 3.64 -1.18
N PHE A 95 2.91 2.96 -1.89
CA PHE A 95 1.48 3.27 -1.79
C PHE A 95 0.83 2.44 -0.68
N SER A 96 0.37 3.11 0.37
CA SER A 96 -0.37 2.48 1.46
C SER A 96 -1.81 2.24 1.03
N HIS A 97 -2.21 0.97 0.98
CA HIS A 97 -3.60 0.59 0.71
C HIS A 97 -4.53 0.86 1.90
N LEU A 98 -3.98 1.11 3.09
CA LEU A 98 -4.77 1.44 4.28
C LEU A 98 -5.14 2.92 4.35
N THR A 99 -4.22 3.81 3.94
CA THR A 99 -4.42 5.26 4.02
C THR A 99 -4.67 5.91 2.66
N SER A 100 -4.51 5.15 1.57
CA SER A 100 -4.55 5.64 0.19
C SER A 100 -3.57 6.78 -0.07
N GLN A 101 -2.38 6.70 0.53
CA GLN A 101 -1.32 7.71 0.45
C GLN A 101 -0.04 7.13 -0.11
N LEU A 102 0.70 7.97 -0.83
CA LEU A 102 2.04 7.67 -1.29
C LEU A 102 3.03 8.13 -0.21
N LEU A 103 3.84 7.19 0.28
CA LEU A 103 4.84 7.39 1.32
C LEU A 103 6.25 7.51 0.74
N GLU A 104 7.06 8.36 1.36
CA GLU A 104 8.46 8.62 1.02
C GLU A 104 9.42 8.08 2.09
N LYS A 105 10.70 7.87 1.74
CA LYS A 105 11.74 7.28 2.61
C LYS A 105 11.78 7.83 4.04
N ASN A 106 11.49 9.12 4.22
CA ASN A 106 11.58 9.82 5.50
C ASN A 106 10.39 9.58 6.44
N GLU A 107 9.29 9.01 5.96
CA GLU A 107 8.07 8.79 6.74
C GLU A 107 8.09 7.47 7.54
N ILE A 108 9.14 6.66 7.37
CA ILE A 108 9.32 5.37 8.06
C ILE A 108 9.62 5.55 9.55
N GLU A 109 10.32 6.63 9.94
CA GLU A 109 10.71 6.84 11.33
C GLU A 109 9.50 7.15 12.24
N ASP A 110 8.43 7.74 11.70
CA ASP A 110 7.24 8.10 12.48
C ASP A 110 6.28 6.91 12.73
N LEU A 111 6.28 5.89 11.87
CA LEU A 111 5.41 4.71 12.02
C LEU A 111 5.96 3.68 13.03
N ILE A 112 7.26 3.71 13.33
CA ILE A 112 7.91 2.84 14.32
C ILE A 112 7.80 3.43 15.74
N VAL A 113 7.59 4.74 15.88
CA VAL A 113 7.60 5.43 17.19
C VAL A 113 6.19 5.72 17.75
N TYR A 114 5.13 5.76 16.94
CA TYR A 114 3.78 6.03 17.46
C TYR A 114 2.68 5.13 16.86
N PRO A 115 1.99 4.31 17.66
CA PRO A 115 0.59 4.03 17.38
C PRO A 115 -0.15 5.35 17.62
N LYS A 116 -0.34 6.14 16.56
CA LYS A 116 -1.23 7.30 16.58
C LYS A 116 -2.66 6.77 16.79
N ALA A 117 -3.01 6.52 18.05
CA ALA A 117 -4.37 6.74 18.50
C ALA A 117 -4.78 8.13 17.97
N GLN A 118 -5.92 8.20 17.30
CA GLN A 118 -6.50 9.40 16.66
C GLN A 118 -5.86 9.84 15.32
N ARG A 119 -6.22 9.11 14.26
CA ARG A 119 -6.72 9.74 13.02
C ARG A 119 -7.88 8.91 12.45
N MET A 120 -8.90 8.69 13.28
CA MET A 120 -10.24 8.30 12.83
C MET A 120 -11.08 9.57 12.93
N ASN A 121 -10.98 10.42 11.91
CA ASN A 121 -11.88 11.56 11.78
C ASN A 121 -11.95 11.99 10.31
N VAL A 122 -12.28 11.06 9.41
CA VAL A 122 -12.91 11.40 8.13
C VAL A 122 -13.82 10.22 7.75
N TYR A 123 -15.08 10.54 7.43
CA TYR A 123 -16.20 9.68 7.00
C TYR A 123 -16.99 8.93 8.08
N VAL A 124 -17.99 9.62 8.64
CA VAL A 124 -19.37 9.12 8.68
C VAL A 124 -20.30 10.31 8.46
N GLU A 125 -20.89 10.36 7.26
CA GLU A 125 -22.02 11.21 6.94
C GLU A 125 -23.27 10.72 7.69
N GLU A 126 -23.94 11.66 8.35
CA GLU A 126 -25.38 11.91 8.24
C GLU A 126 -26.28 10.72 7.86
N VAL A 127 -26.86 10.01 8.84
CA VAL A 127 -28.26 9.51 8.85
C VAL A 127 -28.61 8.92 10.21
N ALA A 128 -29.22 9.72 11.09
CA ALA A 128 -30.21 9.23 12.07
C ALA A 128 -31.03 10.42 12.59
N SER A 129 -32.10 10.67 11.84
CA SER A 129 -33.22 11.53 12.20
C SER A 129 -33.98 10.98 13.42
N VAL A 130 -34.60 11.90 14.16
CA VAL A 130 -35.75 11.75 15.09
C VAL A 130 -35.52 11.11 16.47
N GLY A 131 -35.76 11.89 17.54
CA GLY A 131 -36.15 11.32 18.84
C GLY A 131 -35.99 12.20 20.08
N SER A 132 -37.10 12.83 20.49
CA SER A 132 -37.49 13.14 21.88
C SER A 132 -37.07 14.48 22.53
N MET A 133 -38.10 15.33 22.69
CA MET A 133 -38.22 16.40 23.69
C MET A 133 -38.00 15.90 25.12
N PRO A 134 -37.72 16.81 26.07
CA PRO A 134 -38.31 16.71 27.40
C PRO A 134 -39.31 17.86 27.65
N LEU A 135 -40.53 17.44 28.02
CA LEU A 135 -41.46 18.23 28.83
C LEU A 135 -40.93 18.27 30.27
N SER A 136 -40.88 19.47 30.83
CA SER A 136 -41.32 19.89 32.18
C SER A 136 -40.51 21.09 32.67
#